data_AF-A0A2H3B0T9-F1
#
_entry.id   AF-A0A2H3B0T9-F1
#
_cell.length_a   1.000
_cell.length_b   1.000
_cell.length_c   1.000
_cell.angle_alpha   90.00
_cell.angle_beta   90.00
_cell.angle_gamma   90.00
#
_symmetry.space_group_name_H-M   'P 1'
#
loop_
_entity.id
_entity.type
_entity.pdbx_description
1 polymer ?
#
loop_
_entity_poly.entity_id
_entity_poly.type
_entity_poly.pdbx_seq_one_letter_code
_entity_poly.pdbx_strand_id
1 'polypeptide(L)'
;MAEARNYWKVDGESLDDVKITLKKGRGNIVGISPVEDYIHRPPQLDDMNLYDWISLSECVSNKTTSSTSNKESCNDVIEFEDIDNDINNRGDLCDDEPDDEPGDDDVNSLDRFIVPSKHDGDSQIDTGSHQSKRKRTSKYHRYKFSWEHPLHESHHVRVCPVKDQKVPNFVGGMLPRKDKGDREYYCTSMLVLFKPWRTGADLKVDQDTTWDAVFENYSFSEAHTRIMANFNLRYECLDARDDYRA
;
A
#
# COMPACT_ATOMS: atom_id res chain seq x y z
N MET A 1 3.44 -12.51 -7.08
CA MET A 1 4.31 -13.70 -6.88
C MET A 1 4.26 -14.58 -8.12
N ALA A 2 3.05 -14.88 -8.63
CA ALA A 2 2.83 -15.60 -9.87
C ALA A 2 3.64 -15.01 -11.04
N GLU A 3 3.71 -13.69 -11.17
CA GLU A 3 4.42 -12.99 -12.24
C GLU A 3 5.91 -13.35 -12.31
N ALA A 4 6.58 -13.39 -11.14
CA ALA A 4 8.00 -13.75 -11.07
C ALA A 4 8.24 -15.25 -11.30
N ARG A 5 7.34 -16.11 -10.79
CA ARG A 5 7.47 -17.57 -10.88
C ARG A 5 7.15 -18.10 -12.27
N ASN A 6 6.14 -17.54 -12.93
CA ASN A 6 5.69 -17.95 -14.26
C ASN A 6 6.82 -17.84 -15.31
N TYR A 7 7.81 -16.95 -15.09
CA TYR A 7 8.99 -16.86 -15.94
C TYR A 7 9.83 -18.15 -16.00
N TRP A 8 9.81 -18.95 -14.92
CA TRP A 8 10.63 -20.15 -14.76
C TRP A 8 9.86 -21.46 -14.97
N LYS A 9 8.57 -21.38 -15.29
CA LYS A 9 7.76 -22.55 -15.61
C LYS A 9 8.13 -23.09 -17.00
N VAL A 10 8.23 -24.40 -17.11
CA VAL A 10 8.60 -25.09 -18.35
C VAL A 10 7.41 -25.09 -19.32
N ASP A 11 7.68 -25.12 -20.63
CA ASP A 11 6.66 -25.28 -21.65
C ASP A 11 5.76 -26.50 -21.35
N GLY A 12 4.48 -26.24 -21.12
CA GLY A 12 3.47 -27.26 -20.79
C GLY A 12 3.04 -27.29 -19.32
N GLU A 13 3.73 -26.60 -18.41
CA GLU A 13 3.23 -26.38 -17.05
C GLU A 13 2.13 -25.30 -17.04
N SER A 14 1.06 -25.53 -16.27
CA SER A 14 0.02 -24.51 -16.08
C SER A 14 0.62 -23.29 -15.40
N LEU A 15 0.43 -22.12 -15.97
CA LEU A 15 0.79 -20.85 -15.34
C LEU A 15 -0.03 -20.62 -14.07
N ASP A 16 0.56 -19.95 -13.09
CA ASP A 16 -0.18 -19.47 -11.93
C ASP A 16 -1.05 -18.28 -12.36
N ASP A 17 -2.28 -18.23 -11.87
CA ASP A 17 -3.21 -17.15 -12.18
C ASP A 17 -2.67 -15.80 -11.66
N VAL A 18 -2.67 -14.80 -12.54
CA VAL A 18 -2.32 -13.41 -12.21
C VAL A 18 -3.61 -12.63 -11.97
N LYS A 19 -3.79 -12.13 -10.75
CA LYS A 19 -4.95 -11.32 -10.39
C LYS A 19 -4.77 -9.89 -10.89
N ILE A 20 -5.67 -9.43 -11.75
CA ILE A 20 -5.75 -8.06 -12.23
C ILE A 20 -7.00 -7.35 -11.70
N THR A 21 -6.92 -6.04 -11.52
CA THR A 21 -8.08 -5.18 -11.26
C THR A 21 -8.44 -4.42 -12.53
N LEU A 22 -9.69 -4.50 -12.99
CA LEU A 22 -10.15 -3.74 -14.15
C LEU A 22 -10.58 -2.33 -13.72
N LYS A 23 -10.01 -1.29 -14.33
CA LYS A 23 -10.48 0.09 -14.22
C LYS A 23 -11.10 0.55 -15.54
N LYS A 24 -12.32 1.05 -15.49
CA LYS A 24 -13.03 1.63 -16.64
C LYS A 24 -12.87 3.15 -16.64
N GLY A 25 -12.45 3.74 -17.76
CA GLY A 25 -12.32 5.19 -17.93
C GLY A 25 -12.51 5.62 -19.38
N ARG A 26 -13.38 6.61 -19.63
CA ARG A 26 -13.68 7.22 -20.96
C ARG A 26 -13.84 6.20 -22.10
N GLY A 27 -14.66 5.17 -21.89
CA GLY A 27 -14.93 4.13 -22.91
C GLY A 27 -13.90 3.01 -22.99
N ASN A 28 -12.78 3.10 -22.27
CA ASN A 28 -11.72 2.10 -22.26
C ASN A 28 -11.71 1.33 -20.93
N ILE A 29 -11.43 0.03 -20.98
CA ILE A 29 -11.20 -0.83 -19.81
C ILE A 29 -9.70 -1.14 -19.77
N VAL A 30 -9.05 -0.84 -18.65
CA VAL A 30 -7.61 -1.10 -18.43
C VAL A 30 -7.46 -2.07 -17.28
N GLY A 31 -6.79 -3.20 -17.52
CA GLY A 31 -6.34 -4.09 -16.45
C GLY A 31 -5.13 -3.49 -15.74
N ILE A 32 -5.16 -3.45 -14.42
CA ILE A 32 -4.08 -2.94 -13.58
C ILE A 32 -3.78 -4.02 -12.55
N SER A 33 -2.56 -4.55 -12.57
CA SER A 33 -2.04 -5.37 -11.47
C SER A 33 -1.20 -4.47 -10.55
N PRO A 34 -1.35 -4.54 -9.22
CA PRO A 34 -0.42 -3.87 -8.30
C PRO A 34 1.05 -4.27 -8.51
N VAL A 35 1.30 -5.47 -9.05
CA VAL A 35 2.64 -5.93 -9.42
C VAL A 35 3.12 -5.25 -10.71
N GLU A 36 2.22 -4.91 -11.63
CA GLU A 36 2.52 -4.16 -12.85
C GLU A 36 3.16 -2.80 -12.52
N ASP A 37 2.58 -2.08 -11.54
CA ASP A 37 3.12 -0.81 -11.04
C ASP A 37 4.58 -0.96 -10.56
N TYR A 38 4.91 -2.10 -9.95
CA TYR A 38 6.27 -2.42 -9.47
C TYR A 38 7.20 -2.85 -10.61
N ILE A 39 6.76 -3.72 -11.51
CA ILE A 39 7.56 -4.20 -12.65
C ILE A 39 7.95 -3.02 -13.55
N HIS A 40 7.04 -2.07 -13.73
CA HIS A 40 7.24 -0.86 -14.53
C HIS A 40 7.55 0.39 -13.71
N ARG A 41 8.03 0.20 -12.48
CA ARG A 41 8.42 1.30 -11.58
C ARG A 41 9.40 2.26 -12.24
N PRO A 42 9.50 3.51 -11.76
CA PRO A 42 10.47 4.48 -12.25
C PRO A 42 11.91 3.93 -12.21
N PRO A 43 12.76 4.17 -13.23
CA PRO A 43 14.15 3.70 -13.23
C PRO A 43 14.98 4.20 -12.05
N GLN A 44 14.62 5.35 -11.48
CA GLN A 44 15.27 5.89 -10.28
C GLN A 44 15.04 5.03 -9.03
N LEU A 45 14.11 4.09 -9.09
CA LEU A 45 13.73 3.18 -8.01
C LEU A 45 14.04 1.72 -8.39
N ASP A 46 14.98 1.48 -9.31
CA ASP A 46 15.36 0.14 -9.76
C ASP A 46 15.82 -0.76 -8.61
N ASP A 47 16.57 -0.20 -7.66
CA ASP A 47 17.08 -0.94 -6.49
C ASP A 47 16.03 -1.17 -5.40
N MET A 48 14.81 -0.65 -5.55
CA MET A 48 13.74 -0.88 -4.59
C MET A 48 13.16 -2.28 -4.78
N ASN A 49 13.10 -3.05 -3.69
CA ASN A 49 12.44 -4.36 -3.69
C ASN A 49 10.91 -4.22 -3.54
N LEU A 50 10.19 -5.32 -3.79
CA LEU A 50 8.73 -5.32 -3.79
C LEU A 50 8.14 -5.00 -2.41
N TYR A 51 8.74 -5.49 -1.33
CA TYR A 51 8.26 -5.21 0.02
C TYR A 51 8.32 -3.70 0.32
N ASP A 52 9.48 -3.09 0.09
CA ASP A 52 9.68 -1.65 0.29
C ASP A 52 8.80 -0.82 -0.64
N TRP A 53 8.61 -1.27 -1.89
CA TRP A 53 7.70 -0.63 -2.82
C TRP A 53 6.28 -0.57 -2.26
N ILE A 54 5.72 -1.69 -1.80
CA ILE A 54 4.37 -1.75 -1.24
C ILE A 54 4.28 -0.90 0.04
N SER A 55 5.34 -0.89 0.84
CA SER A 55 5.40 -0.18 2.12
C SER A 55 5.57 1.33 2.00
N LEU A 56 6.28 1.81 0.98
CA LEU A 56 6.71 3.20 0.87
C LEU A 56 6.12 3.93 -0.33
N SER A 57 5.61 3.25 -1.35
CA SER A 57 5.20 3.88 -2.60
C SER A 57 3.69 4.10 -2.69
N GLU A 58 3.31 5.21 -3.29
CA GLU A 58 1.92 5.55 -3.63
C GLU A 58 1.81 5.96 -5.09
N CYS A 59 0.91 5.31 -5.83
CA CYS A 59 0.54 5.71 -7.18
C CYS A 59 -0.53 6.82 -7.11
N VAL A 60 -0.22 8.00 -7.66
CA VAL A 60 -1.04 9.21 -7.53
C VAL A 60 -1.36 9.76 -8.92
N SER A 61 -2.63 10.11 -9.15
CA SER A 61 -3.07 10.68 -10.43
C SER A 61 -2.53 12.09 -10.65
N ASN A 62 -2.19 12.39 -11.91
CA ASN A 62 -1.71 13.70 -12.37
C ASN A 62 -2.82 14.75 -12.52
N LYS A 63 -4.08 14.46 -12.14
CA LYS A 63 -5.23 15.36 -12.29
C LYS A 63 -4.85 16.79 -11.87
N THR A 64 -4.84 17.69 -12.85
CA THR A 64 -4.73 19.12 -12.63
C THR A 64 -5.99 19.57 -11.92
N THR A 65 -5.89 20.11 -10.72
CA THR A 65 -6.99 20.86 -10.09
C THR A 65 -7.25 22.11 -10.94
N SER A 66 -8.05 21.99 -11.99
CA SER A 66 -8.62 23.13 -12.69
C SER A 66 -9.66 23.76 -11.77
N SER A 67 -9.24 24.82 -11.08
CA SER A 67 -10.17 25.72 -10.43
C SER A 67 -10.78 26.65 -11.48
N THR A 68 -12.11 26.80 -11.38
CA THR A 68 -12.97 27.92 -11.83
C THR A 68 -13.99 27.60 -12.94
N SER A 69 -15.20 27.32 -12.47
CA SER A 69 -16.54 27.63 -13.02
C SER A 69 -16.71 27.87 -14.52
N ASN A 70 -17.46 26.96 -15.16
CA ASN A 70 -18.74 27.35 -15.77
C ASN A 70 -19.73 26.20 -15.65
N LYS A 71 -20.92 26.50 -15.14
CA LYS A 71 -22.05 25.58 -15.03
C LYS A 71 -22.46 25.16 -16.45
N GLU A 72 -22.22 23.92 -16.79
CA GLU A 72 -23.14 23.11 -17.60
C GLU A 72 -23.05 21.66 -17.11
N SER A 73 -24.23 21.08 -16.94
CA SER A 73 -24.58 19.83 -16.26
C SER A 73 -23.62 18.64 -16.48
N CYS A 74 -23.13 18.06 -15.37
CA CYS A 74 -23.19 16.62 -15.12
C CYS A 74 -22.89 16.36 -13.62
N ASN A 75 -23.94 16.04 -12.87
CA ASN A 75 -23.79 15.36 -11.58
C ASN A 75 -23.38 13.92 -11.89
N ASP A 76 -22.08 13.61 -11.83
CA ASP A 76 -21.63 12.21 -11.71
C ASP A 76 -20.82 12.10 -10.43
N VAL A 77 -21.54 11.88 -9.34
CA VAL A 77 -21.01 11.37 -8.09
C VAL A 77 -20.48 9.97 -8.40
N ILE A 78 -19.18 9.75 -8.20
CA ILE A 78 -18.59 8.42 -8.28
C ILE A 78 -18.99 7.71 -6.99
N GLU A 79 -20.07 6.94 -7.05
CA GLU A 79 -20.45 6.02 -5.98
C GLU A 79 -19.46 4.85 -5.97
N PHE A 80 -18.89 4.62 -4.78
CA PHE A 80 -18.10 3.45 -4.46
C PHE A 80 -19.10 2.46 -3.84
N GLU A 81 -19.41 1.36 -4.53
CA GLU A 81 -20.08 0.23 -3.88
C GLU A 81 -19.00 -0.54 -3.11
N ASP A 82 -18.99 -0.34 -1.78
CA ASP A 82 -18.24 -1.19 -0.87
C ASP A 82 -18.83 -2.60 -0.95
N ILE A 83 -18.05 -3.56 -1.47
CA ILE A 83 -18.42 -4.97 -1.44
C ILE A 83 -18.18 -5.46 -0.01
N ASP A 84 -19.25 -5.54 0.76
CA ASP A 84 -19.30 -6.25 2.04
C ASP A 84 -18.90 -7.71 1.84
N ASN A 85 -17.70 -8.07 2.33
CA ASN A 85 -17.29 -9.47 2.48
C ASN A 85 -17.83 -10.00 3.81
N ASP A 86 -19.12 -10.30 3.85
CA ASP A 86 -19.75 -11.01 4.96
C ASP A 86 -19.56 -12.53 4.77
N ILE A 87 -18.42 -13.04 5.24
CA ILE A 87 -18.28 -14.46 5.62
C ILE A 87 -17.61 -14.49 6.99
N ASN A 88 -18.40 -14.28 8.04
CA ASN A 88 -18.12 -14.82 9.36
C ASN A 88 -19.44 -15.14 10.05
N ASN A 89 -20.02 -16.29 9.71
CA ASN A 89 -21.05 -16.89 10.55
C ASN A 89 -20.80 -18.40 10.71
N ARG A 90 -19.89 -18.74 11.61
CA ARG A 90 -19.94 -19.98 12.41
C ARG A 90 -19.53 -19.60 13.83
N GLY A 91 -20.52 -19.65 14.71
CA GLY A 91 -20.48 -19.04 16.02
C GLY A 91 -19.60 -19.75 17.04
N ASP A 92 -19.46 -19.07 18.17
CA ASP A 92 -19.55 -19.71 19.48
C ASP A 92 -20.08 -18.67 20.47
N LEU A 93 -21.10 -19.06 21.21
CA LEU A 93 -21.80 -18.26 22.21
C LEU A 93 -21.08 -18.41 23.54
N CYS A 94 -20.69 -17.32 24.17
CA CYS A 94 -20.59 -17.25 25.62
C CYS A 94 -21.14 -15.91 26.13
N ASP A 95 -22.19 -16.04 26.94
CA ASP A 95 -22.73 -15.07 27.90
C ASP A 95 -21.63 -14.48 28.79
N ASP A 96 -21.73 -13.19 29.09
CA ASP A 96 -21.79 -12.68 30.47
C ASP A 96 -22.12 -11.17 30.49
N GLU A 97 -22.89 -10.77 31.49
CA GLU A 97 -23.71 -9.55 31.66
C GLU A 97 -22.98 -8.17 31.69
N PRO A 98 -23.73 -7.06 31.47
CA PRO A 98 -23.27 -5.70 31.76
C PRO A 98 -23.75 -5.18 33.14
N ASP A 99 -22.81 -4.68 33.95
CA ASP A 99 -23.10 -3.88 35.15
C ASP A 99 -23.22 -2.39 34.80
N ASP A 100 -24.35 -1.79 35.20
CA ASP A 100 -24.67 -0.36 35.21
C ASP A 100 -23.92 0.40 36.33
N GLU A 101 -23.53 1.66 36.09
CA GLU A 101 -24.02 2.83 36.86
C GLU A 101 -23.33 4.16 36.42
N PRO A 102 -24.05 5.31 36.45
CA PRO A 102 -23.58 6.62 36.04
C PRO A 102 -23.15 7.52 37.22
N GLY A 103 -22.40 8.60 36.95
CA GLY A 103 -22.00 9.58 37.96
C GLY A 103 -21.65 10.95 37.40
N ASP A 104 -22.34 11.94 37.95
CA ASP A 104 -22.50 13.36 37.60
C ASP A 104 -21.24 14.26 37.69
N ASP A 105 -21.38 15.38 36.96
CA ASP A 105 -20.86 16.75 37.10
C ASP A 105 -19.93 17.14 38.25
N ASP A 106 -18.87 17.90 37.91
CA ASP A 106 -18.56 19.11 38.67
C ASP A 106 -17.98 20.23 37.80
N VAL A 107 -18.39 21.43 38.17
CA VAL A 107 -18.27 22.73 37.51
C VAL A 107 -17.11 23.53 38.11
N ASN A 108 -16.79 24.64 37.43
CA ASN A 108 -15.95 25.78 37.87
C ASN A 108 -14.42 25.66 37.75
N SER A 109 -13.86 26.41 36.80
CA SER A 109 -13.00 27.58 37.13
C SER A 109 -12.71 28.35 35.83
N LEU A 110 -13.48 29.41 35.53
CA LEU A 110 -13.25 30.81 35.91
C LEU A 110 -12.52 31.60 34.81
N ASP A 111 -13.34 32.32 34.05
CA ASP A 111 -13.12 33.64 33.45
C ASP A 111 -11.70 34.04 32.99
N ARG A 112 -11.60 34.30 31.68
CA ARG A 112 -11.07 35.60 31.25
C ARG A 112 -11.77 36.15 30.01
N PHE A 113 -12.92 36.75 30.29
CA PHE A 113 -13.52 37.85 29.56
C PHE A 113 -12.49 38.99 29.33
N ILE A 114 -12.15 39.31 28.07
CA ILE A 114 -11.87 40.69 27.64
C ILE A 114 -12.35 40.84 26.19
N VAL A 115 -13.50 41.49 26.04
CA VAL A 115 -13.93 42.16 24.80
C VAL A 115 -13.93 43.66 25.09
N PRO A 116 -13.32 44.50 24.25
CA PRO A 116 -13.70 45.89 24.15
C PRO A 116 -14.31 46.21 22.79
N SER A 117 -15.59 46.57 22.87
CA SER A 117 -16.35 47.62 22.17
C SER A 117 -15.96 48.09 20.77
N LYS A 118 -17.00 48.16 19.94
CA LYS A 118 -17.12 48.92 18.69
C LYS A 118 -16.90 50.43 18.94
N HIS A 119 -16.20 51.09 18.01
CA HIS A 119 -16.41 52.49 17.67
C HIS A 119 -16.11 52.70 16.18
N ASP A 120 -16.92 53.56 15.57
CA ASP A 120 -17.06 53.87 14.15
C ASP A 120 -15.86 54.53 13.47
N GLY A 121 -15.77 54.42 12.14
CA GLY A 121 -15.36 55.56 11.31
C GLY A 121 -14.22 55.37 10.31
N ASP A 122 -14.63 55.15 9.06
CA ASP A 122 -14.09 55.76 7.84
C ASP A 122 -12.87 55.16 7.09
N SER A 123 -12.91 55.45 5.81
CA SER A 123 -12.43 54.77 4.62
C SER A 123 -10.97 55.03 4.30
N GLN A 124 -10.27 54.10 3.64
CA GLN A 124 -9.64 54.39 2.35
C GLN A 124 -9.11 53.14 1.61
N ILE A 125 -9.22 53.29 0.30
CA ILE A 125 -8.84 52.43 -0.82
C ILE A 125 -7.36 52.07 -0.75
N ASP A 126 -7.01 50.78 -0.89
CA ASP A 126 -5.69 50.43 -1.44
C ASP A 126 -5.80 49.32 -2.49
N THR A 127 -5.01 49.61 -3.51
CA THR A 127 -4.88 49.14 -4.86
C THR A 127 -4.36 47.71 -4.97
N GLY A 128 -4.66 47.08 -6.10
CA GLY A 128 -4.46 45.66 -6.35
C GLY A 128 -3.05 45.16 -6.05
N SER A 129 -2.94 44.26 -5.08
CA SER A 129 -1.86 43.29 -5.03
C SER A 129 -2.30 42.03 -5.77
N HIS A 130 -1.72 41.80 -6.95
CA HIS A 130 -1.67 40.48 -7.55
C HIS A 130 -0.96 39.54 -6.56
N GLN A 131 -1.72 38.90 -5.67
CA GLN A 131 -1.23 37.78 -4.89
C GLN A 131 -0.97 36.63 -5.86
N SER A 132 0.26 36.58 -6.38
CA SER A 132 0.83 35.40 -6.98
C SER A 132 0.60 34.24 -6.03
N LYS A 133 -0.38 33.38 -6.34
CA LYS A 133 -0.66 32.13 -5.62
C LYS A 133 0.66 31.38 -5.53
N ARG A 134 1.31 31.41 -4.37
CA ARG A 134 2.53 30.66 -4.10
C ARG A 134 2.23 29.20 -4.43
N LYS A 135 2.84 28.69 -5.52
CA LYS A 135 2.71 27.27 -5.89
C LYS A 135 3.20 26.47 -4.69
N ARG A 136 2.30 25.76 -4.01
CA ARG A 136 2.66 24.84 -2.94
C ARG A 136 3.54 23.77 -3.60
N THR A 137 4.85 23.87 -3.41
CA THR A 137 5.77 22.82 -3.84
C THR A 137 5.47 21.61 -2.97
N SER A 138 4.98 20.52 -3.58
CA SER A 138 4.87 19.24 -2.86
C SER A 138 6.22 18.91 -2.25
N LYS A 139 6.24 18.54 -0.96
CA LYS A 139 7.45 18.05 -0.27
C LYS A 139 7.97 16.72 -0.83
N TYR A 140 7.22 16.10 -1.74
CA TYR A 140 7.52 14.78 -2.28
C TYR A 140 7.96 14.86 -3.74
N HIS A 141 9.03 14.15 -4.04
CA HIS A 141 9.47 13.95 -5.41
C HIS A 141 8.43 13.12 -6.17
N ARG A 142 8.19 13.49 -7.43
CA ARG A 142 7.23 12.83 -8.31
C ARG A 142 8.00 12.06 -9.36
N TYR A 143 8.00 10.74 -9.25
CA TYR A 143 8.67 9.84 -10.19
C TYR A 143 7.68 9.38 -11.26
N LYS A 144 8.08 9.39 -12.52
CA LYS A 144 7.24 8.88 -13.62
C LYS A 144 7.49 7.38 -13.80
N PHE A 145 6.43 6.62 -14.05
CA PHE A 145 6.56 5.22 -14.45
C PHE A 145 7.42 5.06 -15.72
N SER A 146 7.81 3.83 -16.05
CA SER A 146 8.34 3.55 -17.38
C SER A 146 7.28 3.75 -18.47
N TRP A 147 7.71 3.98 -19.71
CA TRP A 147 6.81 4.24 -20.84
C TRP A 147 5.90 3.05 -21.19
N GLU A 148 6.28 1.84 -20.78
CA GLU A 148 5.52 0.60 -20.97
C GLU A 148 4.33 0.50 -20.01
N HIS A 149 4.30 1.31 -18.95
CA HIS A 149 3.22 1.25 -17.96
C HIS A 149 1.91 1.86 -18.50
N PRO A 150 0.74 1.20 -18.35
CA PRO A 150 -0.54 1.75 -18.80
C PRO A 150 -0.90 3.12 -18.20
N LEU A 151 -0.35 3.45 -17.02
CA LEU A 151 -0.59 4.72 -16.33
C LEU A 151 0.56 5.75 -16.49
N HIS A 152 1.53 5.50 -17.37
CA HIS A 152 2.71 6.34 -17.57
C HIS A 152 2.41 7.84 -17.69
N GLU A 153 1.40 8.21 -18.49
CA GLU A 153 1.05 9.61 -18.73
C GLU A 153 0.14 10.20 -17.64
N SER A 154 -0.66 9.36 -16.98
CA SER A 154 -1.78 9.79 -16.13
C SER A 154 -1.48 9.77 -14.64
N HIS A 155 -0.44 9.04 -14.21
CA HIS A 155 -0.07 8.89 -12.81
C HIS A 155 1.43 9.12 -12.59
N HIS A 156 1.80 9.33 -11.33
CA HIS A 156 3.18 9.36 -10.87
C HIS A 156 3.30 8.59 -9.56
N VAL A 157 4.51 8.17 -9.26
CA VAL A 157 4.86 7.50 -8.02
C VAL A 157 5.38 8.53 -7.05
N ARG A 158 4.89 8.46 -5.83
CA ARG A 158 5.40 9.18 -4.67
C ARG A 158 6.00 8.17 -3.71
N VAL A 159 7.22 8.43 -3.25
CA VAL A 159 7.86 7.67 -2.18
C VAL A 159 7.66 8.41 -0.86
N CYS A 160 7.04 7.73 0.10
CA CYS A 160 6.83 8.22 1.45
C CYS A 160 8.11 8.09 2.28
N PRO A 161 8.31 8.97 3.27
CA PRO A 161 9.43 8.85 4.20
C PRO A 161 9.27 7.58 5.04
N VAL A 162 10.38 7.00 5.49
CA VAL A 162 10.39 5.77 6.29
C VAL A 162 9.54 5.85 7.57
N LYS A 163 9.41 7.04 8.17
CA LYS A 163 8.53 7.24 9.35
C LYS A 163 7.03 7.05 9.05
N ASP A 164 6.63 7.21 7.79
CA ASP A 164 5.26 7.04 7.31
C ASP A 164 5.10 5.68 6.60
N GLN A 165 6.05 4.76 6.80
CA GLN A 165 6.06 3.43 6.19
C GLN A 165 4.85 2.62 6.64
N LYS A 166 4.21 1.97 5.66
CA LYS A 166 3.06 1.09 5.89
C LYS A 166 3.55 -0.36 6.03
N VAL A 167 2.86 -1.14 6.87
CA VAL A 167 3.09 -2.58 6.98
C VAL A 167 2.14 -3.30 6.02
N PRO A 168 2.64 -4.07 5.04
CA PRO A 168 1.80 -4.80 4.12
C PRO A 168 0.98 -5.86 4.87
N ASN A 169 -0.32 -5.89 4.59
CA ASN A 169 -1.21 -6.95 5.07
C ASN A 169 -1.40 -7.99 3.96
N PHE A 170 -0.84 -9.19 4.15
CA PHE A 170 -0.94 -10.28 3.17
C PHE A 170 -2.28 -11.01 3.31
N VAL A 171 -3.12 -10.94 2.27
CA VAL A 171 -4.46 -11.55 2.22
C VAL A 171 -4.47 -12.72 1.24
N GLY A 172 -5.21 -13.79 1.53
CA GLY A 172 -5.35 -14.96 0.64
C GLY A 172 -4.53 -16.19 1.03
N GLY A 173 -4.00 -16.22 2.25
CA GLY A 173 -3.20 -17.32 2.79
C GLY A 173 -2.07 -16.78 3.65
N MET A 174 -1.46 -17.65 4.46
CA MET A 174 -0.28 -17.27 5.23
C MET A 174 0.99 -17.42 4.37
N LEU A 175 1.94 -16.50 4.51
CA LEU A 175 3.26 -16.60 3.85
C LEU A 175 3.97 -17.88 4.28
N PRO A 176 4.76 -18.55 3.42
CA PRO A 176 5.41 -19.82 3.76
C PRO A 176 6.25 -19.73 5.03
N ARG A 177 6.25 -20.81 5.80
CA ARG A 177 7.05 -20.97 7.02
C ARG A 177 8.52 -21.17 6.68
N LYS A 178 9.40 -20.69 7.55
CA LYS A 178 10.85 -20.93 7.40
C LYS A 178 11.24 -22.35 7.81
N ASP A 179 10.56 -22.88 8.82
CA ASP A 179 10.92 -24.09 9.56
C ASP A 179 10.19 -25.36 9.09
N LYS A 180 9.03 -25.20 8.43
CA LYS A 180 8.18 -26.31 7.96
C LYS A 180 7.68 -26.06 6.54
N GLY A 181 7.43 -27.14 5.80
CA GLY A 181 6.84 -27.08 4.46
C GLY A 181 7.86 -27.01 3.34
N ASP A 182 7.47 -26.41 2.21
CA ASP A 182 8.29 -26.33 1.00
C ASP A 182 9.33 -25.21 1.11
N ARG A 183 10.60 -25.62 1.21
CA ARG A 183 11.75 -24.73 1.32
C ARG A 183 11.98 -23.91 0.05
N GLU A 184 11.81 -24.50 -1.13
CA GLU A 184 11.99 -23.79 -2.40
C GLU A 184 10.93 -22.69 -2.54
N TYR A 185 9.69 -22.98 -2.14
CA TYR A 185 8.63 -21.99 -2.12
C TYR A 185 8.88 -20.87 -1.10
N TYR A 186 9.42 -21.19 0.08
CA TYR A 186 9.86 -20.17 1.05
C TYR A 186 10.95 -19.26 0.47
N CYS A 187 12.03 -19.84 -0.06
CA CYS A 187 13.16 -19.11 -0.61
C CYS A 187 12.74 -18.22 -1.78
N THR A 188 11.94 -18.76 -2.71
CA THR A 188 11.35 -17.97 -3.81
C THR A 188 10.52 -16.81 -3.28
N SER A 189 9.67 -17.06 -2.29
CA SER A 189 8.79 -16.05 -1.72
C SER A 189 9.56 -14.90 -1.08
N MET A 190 10.61 -15.19 -0.32
CA MET A 190 11.45 -14.17 0.30
C MET A 190 12.29 -13.41 -0.73
N LEU A 191 12.80 -14.08 -1.77
CA LEU A 191 13.51 -13.43 -2.86
C LEU A 191 12.60 -12.45 -3.63
N VAL A 192 11.38 -12.87 -3.98
CA VAL A 192 10.40 -12.00 -4.66
C VAL A 192 10.07 -10.75 -3.84
N LEU A 193 10.04 -10.86 -2.50
CA LEU A 193 9.73 -9.73 -1.63
C LEU A 193 10.93 -8.80 -1.43
N PHE A 194 12.14 -9.33 -1.23
CA PHE A 194 13.28 -8.59 -0.69
C PHE A 194 14.50 -8.45 -1.62
N LYS A 195 14.49 -9.11 -2.77
CA LYS A 195 15.44 -8.87 -3.87
C LYS A 195 14.78 -7.94 -4.89
N PRO A 196 15.43 -6.87 -5.37
CA PRO A 196 14.88 -6.06 -6.46
C PRO A 196 14.77 -6.88 -7.75
N TRP A 197 13.66 -6.73 -8.48
CA TRP A 197 13.42 -7.44 -9.74
C TRP A 197 12.42 -6.68 -10.62
N ARG A 198 12.50 -6.87 -11.94
CA ARG A 198 11.47 -6.50 -12.92
C ARG A 198 10.95 -7.75 -13.63
N THR A 199 11.79 -8.76 -13.78
CA THR A 199 11.45 -10.06 -14.37
C THR A 199 11.93 -11.21 -13.48
N GLY A 200 11.46 -12.43 -13.75
CA GLY A 200 11.94 -13.61 -13.03
C GLY A 200 13.44 -13.87 -13.24
N ALA A 201 14.02 -13.43 -14.35
CA ALA A 201 15.46 -13.52 -14.63
C ALA A 201 16.34 -12.73 -13.65
N ASP A 202 15.79 -11.67 -13.04
CA ASP A 202 16.53 -10.90 -12.04
C ASP A 202 16.66 -11.68 -10.72
N LEU A 203 15.79 -12.66 -10.49
CA LEU A 203 15.77 -13.42 -9.24
C LEU A 203 16.69 -14.64 -9.30
N LYS A 204 16.71 -15.38 -10.39
CA LYS A 204 17.44 -16.65 -10.57
C LYS A 204 18.17 -16.63 -11.93
N VAL A 205 19.34 -17.26 -12.05
CA VAL A 205 20.20 -17.13 -13.25
C VAL A 205 19.80 -18.11 -14.36
N ASP A 206 19.60 -19.37 -13.98
CA ASP A 206 19.28 -20.48 -14.87
C ASP A 206 18.33 -21.44 -14.16
N GLN A 207 17.76 -22.40 -14.90
CA GLN A 207 16.74 -23.30 -14.36
C GLN A 207 17.32 -24.34 -13.39
N ASP A 208 18.59 -24.70 -13.55
CA ASP A 208 19.31 -25.71 -12.77
C ASP A 208 19.65 -25.22 -11.35
N THR A 209 19.79 -23.90 -11.16
CA THR A 209 20.06 -23.31 -9.85
C THR A 209 18.84 -23.41 -8.94
N THR A 210 18.94 -23.97 -7.74
CA THR A 210 17.80 -24.01 -6.81
C THR A 210 17.49 -22.65 -6.20
N TRP A 211 16.23 -22.41 -5.81
CA TRP A 211 15.85 -21.17 -5.14
C TRP A 211 16.52 -21.03 -3.78
N ASP A 212 16.74 -22.14 -3.07
CA ASP A 212 17.50 -22.17 -1.83
C ASP A 212 18.96 -21.71 -2.03
N ALA A 213 19.65 -22.19 -3.06
CA ALA A 213 21.02 -21.75 -3.35
C ALA A 213 21.10 -20.25 -3.68
N VAL A 214 20.13 -19.70 -4.41
CA VAL A 214 20.05 -18.25 -4.66
C VAL A 214 19.81 -17.49 -3.36
N PHE A 215 18.91 -18.00 -2.50
CA PHE A 215 18.58 -17.38 -1.22
C PHE A 215 19.77 -17.32 -0.28
N GLU A 216 20.53 -18.41 -0.15
CA GLU A 216 21.72 -18.46 0.71
C GLU A 216 22.84 -17.53 0.23
N ASN A 217 22.96 -17.35 -1.09
CA ASN A 217 23.97 -16.48 -1.68
C ASN A 217 23.57 -14.99 -1.70
N TYR A 218 22.29 -14.68 -1.54
CA TYR A 218 21.82 -13.30 -1.54
C TYR A 218 21.96 -12.65 -0.16
N SER A 219 22.61 -11.48 -0.12
CA SER A 219 22.81 -10.72 1.11
C SER A 219 21.59 -9.85 1.44
N PHE A 220 20.74 -10.33 2.34
CA PHE A 220 19.61 -9.55 2.85
C PHE A 220 20.08 -8.48 3.86
N SER A 221 19.40 -7.33 3.87
CA SER A 221 19.64 -6.31 4.90
C SER A 221 19.18 -6.80 6.27
N GLU A 222 19.76 -6.27 7.34
CA GLU A 222 19.35 -6.62 8.71
C GLU A 222 17.86 -6.32 8.95
N ALA A 223 17.35 -5.23 8.37
CA ALA A 223 15.93 -4.90 8.42
C ALA A 223 15.06 -5.98 7.75
N HIS A 224 15.45 -6.46 6.56
CA HIS A 224 14.72 -7.53 5.87
C HIS A 224 14.76 -8.84 6.66
N THR A 225 15.91 -9.22 7.22
CA THR A 225 16.03 -10.42 8.06
C THR A 225 15.11 -10.35 9.28
N ARG A 226 15.01 -9.17 9.94
CA ARG A 226 14.07 -8.96 11.06
C ARG A 226 12.61 -9.10 10.61
N ILE A 227 12.26 -8.56 9.45
CA ILE A 227 10.90 -8.71 8.89
C ILE A 227 10.59 -10.18 8.58
N MET A 228 11.54 -10.92 7.98
CA MET A 228 11.39 -12.35 7.72
C MET A 228 11.19 -13.16 9.01
N ALA A 229 11.90 -12.80 10.09
CA ALA A 229 11.70 -13.42 11.39
C ALA A 229 10.29 -13.13 11.94
N ASN A 230 9.80 -11.90 11.78
CA ASN A 230 8.43 -11.53 12.18
C ASN A 230 7.36 -12.31 11.41
N PHE A 231 7.60 -12.66 10.14
CA PHE A 231 6.70 -13.54 9.40
C PHE A 231 6.58 -14.93 10.03
N ASN A 232 7.67 -15.46 10.61
CA ASN A 232 7.68 -16.76 11.29
C ASN A 232 7.01 -16.72 12.68
N LEU A 233 7.11 -15.59 13.38
CA LEU A 233 6.59 -15.42 14.75
C LEU A 233 5.10 -15.78 14.88
N ARG A 234 4.27 -15.43 13.88
CA ARG A 234 2.84 -15.78 13.89
C ARG A 234 2.62 -17.30 13.98
N TYR A 235 3.49 -18.09 13.35
CA TYR A 235 3.41 -19.54 13.39
C TYR A 235 3.90 -20.11 14.72
N GLU A 236 4.97 -19.54 15.28
CA GLU A 236 5.46 -19.93 16.61
C GLU A 236 4.38 -19.73 17.67
N CYS A 237 3.62 -18.63 17.61
CA CYS A 237 2.50 -18.41 18.52
C CYS A 237 1.33 -19.40 18.31
N LEU A 238 1.05 -19.79 17.06
CA LEU A 238 0.00 -20.77 16.76
C LEU A 238 0.40 -22.16 17.26
N ASP A 239 1.63 -22.59 16.96
CA ASP A 239 2.18 -23.87 17.40
C ASP A 239 2.20 -23.94 18.94
N ALA A 240 2.69 -22.90 19.63
CA ALA A 240 2.72 -22.87 21.09
C ALA A 240 1.32 -22.97 21.75
N ARG A 241 0.30 -22.37 21.13
CA ARG A 241 -1.09 -22.48 21.59
C ARG A 241 -1.63 -23.89 21.40
N ASP A 242 -1.33 -24.51 20.27
CA ASP A 242 -1.83 -25.85 19.95
C ASP A 242 -1.10 -26.92 20.78
N ASP A 243 0.20 -26.75 21.04
CA ASP A 243 0.99 -27.60 21.96
C ASP A 243 0.47 -27.53 23.40
N TYR A 244 -0.02 -26.37 23.85
CA TYR A 244 -0.66 -26.23 25.16
C TYR A 244 -2.01 -26.97 25.26
N ARG A 245 -2.65 -27.26 24.12
CA ARG A 245 -3.97 -27.93 24.06
C ARG A 245 -3.88 -29.46 23.89
N ALA A 246 -2.67 -30.01 23.71
CA ALA A 246 -2.41 -31.44 23.48
C ALA A 246 -2.16 -32.21 24.78
#